data_AF-A0A8X6QHR2-F1
#
_entry.id   AF-A0A8X6QHR2-F1
#
_cell.length_a   1.000
_cell.length_b   1.000
_cell.length_c   1.000
_cell.angle_alpha   90.00
_cell.angle_beta   90.00
_cell.angle_gamma   90.00
#
_symmetry.space_group_name_H-M   'P 1'
#
loop_
_entity.id
_entity.type
_entity.pdbx_description
1 polymer ?
#
loop_
_entity_poly.entity_id
_entity_poly.type
_entity_poly.pdbx_seq_one_letter_code
_entity_poly.pdbx_strand_id
1 'polypeptide(L)'
;MTYFLTKFREYTHYAIYSSASVPEELKEHFVFIIDMYWESTTAAMSCIGGTFVAYYFCVCMCIKSCITKFVLKTEILISHGDYQSILSIHEEISQIMSLANEFLSYPAFINVLCSMCGLFVFGCSVVFYSTDDHMVYFMMFQGIIQSFMSLLLLIIPAAGCNKASILAKQTIKSLPGWLPQHRKVLKMLIRQRHNKAFPLTLWNIYVIDESILISAFGTLLTYGFLVGNIQ
;
A
#
# COMPACT_ATOMS: atom_id res chain seq x y z
N MET A 1 -14.11 3.79 12.88
CA MET A 1 -15.07 3.98 11.76
C MET A 1 -16.28 3.07 11.95
N THR A 2 -16.13 1.76 12.11
CA THR A 2 -17.24 0.81 12.36
C THR A 2 -18.15 1.20 13.53
N TYR A 3 -17.63 1.57 14.71
CA TYR A 3 -18.47 2.12 15.81
C TYR A 3 -19.29 3.35 15.41
N PHE A 4 -18.65 4.31 14.73
CA PHE A 4 -19.31 5.54 14.29
C PHE A 4 -20.35 5.22 13.21
N LEU A 5 -20.06 4.29 12.30
CA LEU A 5 -20.98 3.83 11.26
C LEU A 5 -22.16 3.07 11.87
N THR A 6 -21.95 2.22 12.88
CA THR A 6 -23.03 1.49 13.57
C THR A 6 -23.90 2.45 14.37
N LYS A 7 -23.30 3.35 15.15
CA LYS A 7 -24.05 4.41 15.87
C LYS A 7 -24.76 5.37 14.92
N PHE A 8 -24.15 5.70 13.79
CA PHE A 8 -24.78 6.54 12.78
C PHE A 8 -25.92 5.79 12.10
N ARG A 9 -25.78 4.49 11.83
CA ARG A 9 -26.86 3.63 11.32
C ARG A 9 -28.03 3.57 12.30
N GLU A 10 -27.76 3.29 13.58
CA GLU A 10 -28.75 3.29 14.66
C GLU A 10 -29.44 4.65 14.80
N TYR A 11 -28.68 5.75 14.73
CA TYR A 11 -29.24 7.11 14.76
C TYR A 11 -30.12 7.39 13.54
N THR A 12 -29.72 6.93 12.36
CA THR A 12 -30.48 7.12 11.12
C THR A 12 -31.78 6.32 11.15
N HIS A 13 -31.72 5.07 11.65
CA HIS A 13 -32.89 4.24 11.89
C HIS A 13 -33.83 4.91 12.89
N TYR A 14 -33.30 5.38 14.03
CA TYR A 14 -34.07 6.10 15.04
C TYR A 14 -34.72 7.37 14.49
N ALA A 15 -33.99 8.16 13.68
CA ALA A 15 -34.52 9.37 13.05
C ALA A 15 -35.67 9.08 12.08
N ILE A 16 -35.62 7.95 11.36
CA ILE A 16 -36.70 7.52 10.46
C ILE A 16 -37.92 7.05 11.25
N TYR A 17 -37.71 6.24 12.30
CA TYR A 17 -38.80 5.74 13.14
C TYR A 17 -39.50 6.86 13.93
N SER A 18 -38.74 7.85 14.38
CA SER A 18 -39.25 9.02 15.13
C SER A 18 -39.79 10.14 14.25
N SER A 19 -39.62 10.08 12.93
CA SER A 19 -40.12 11.12 12.03
C SER A 19 -41.63 11.03 11.84
N ALA A 20 -42.33 12.12 12.17
CA ALA A 20 -43.76 12.27 11.92
C ALA A 20 -44.11 12.50 10.43
N SER A 21 -43.10 12.80 9.59
CA SER A 21 -43.30 13.05 8.16
C SER A 21 -43.29 11.79 7.30
N VAL A 22 -42.89 10.64 7.87
CA VAL A 22 -42.80 9.36 7.16
C VAL A 22 -43.99 8.48 7.58
N PRO A 23 -44.86 8.06 6.65
CA PRO A 23 -45.96 7.13 6.94
C PRO A 23 -45.43 5.82 7.53
N GLU A 24 -46.14 5.27 8.52
CA GLU A 24 -45.74 4.05 9.27
C GLU A 24 -45.41 2.88 8.32
N GLU A 25 -46.22 2.69 7.28
CA GLU A 25 -46.09 1.62 6.29
C GLU A 25 -44.82 1.73 5.43
N LEU A 26 -44.23 2.93 5.33
CA LEU A 26 -43.03 3.18 4.52
C LEU A 26 -41.75 3.20 5.35
N LYS A 27 -41.83 3.30 6.69
CA LYS A 27 -40.66 3.40 7.56
C LYS A 27 -39.72 2.20 7.39
N GLU A 28 -40.26 0.97 7.35
CA GLU A 28 -39.46 -0.23 7.15
C GLU A 28 -38.78 -0.26 5.76
N HIS A 29 -39.47 0.20 4.71
CA HIS A 29 -38.90 0.29 3.37
C HIS A 29 -37.76 1.33 3.31
N PHE A 30 -37.92 2.48 3.97
CA PHE A 30 -36.85 3.48 4.03
C PHE A 30 -35.61 2.98 4.78
N VAL A 31 -35.81 2.29 5.91
CA VAL A 31 -34.71 1.65 6.65
C VAL A 31 -33.99 0.63 5.78
N PHE A 32 -34.73 -0.25 5.09
CA PHE A 32 -34.17 -1.23 4.18
C PHE A 32 -33.38 -0.60 3.02
N ILE A 33 -33.90 0.46 2.39
CA ILE A 33 -33.22 1.17 1.31
C ILE A 33 -31.90 1.79 1.79
N ILE A 34 -31.89 2.39 2.98
CA ILE A 34 -30.69 3.03 3.54
C ILE A 34 -29.65 1.97 3.92
N ASP A 35 -30.06 0.86 4.51
CA ASP A 35 -29.15 -0.25 4.81
C ASP A 35 -28.55 -0.83 3.52
N MET A 36 -29.38 -1.07 2.50
CA MET A 36 -28.92 -1.55 1.19
C MET A 36 -27.94 -0.56 0.54
N TYR A 37 -28.19 0.75 0.64
CA TYR A 37 -27.27 1.78 0.13
C TYR A 37 -25.92 1.76 0.87
N TRP A 38 -25.95 1.61 2.20
CA TRP A 38 -24.74 1.59 3.02
C TRP A 38 -23.86 0.37 2.76
N GLU A 39 -24.49 -0.81 2.67
CA GLU A 39 -23.82 -2.07 2.32
C GLU A 39 -23.24 -2.00 0.90
N SER A 40 -24.03 -1.49 -0.07
CA SER A 40 -23.58 -1.33 -1.46
C SER A 40 -22.39 -0.36 -1.57
N THR A 41 -22.42 0.75 -0.83
CA THR A 41 -21.33 1.74 -0.81
C THR A 41 -20.06 1.15 -0.19
N THR A 42 -20.21 0.42 0.92
CA THR A 42 -19.09 -0.24 1.60
C THR A 42 -18.47 -1.33 0.73
N ALA A 43 -19.29 -2.13 0.05
CA ALA A 43 -18.84 -3.14 -0.91
C ALA A 43 -18.10 -2.48 -2.09
N ALA A 44 -18.65 -1.42 -2.67
CA ALA A 44 -18.02 -0.69 -3.78
C ALA A 44 -16.65 -0.12 -3.39
N MET A 45 -16.55 0.52 -2.22
CA MET A 45 -15.28 1.04 -1.70
C MET A 45 -14.25 -0.07 -1.48
N SER A 46 -14.69 -1.23 -0.98
CA SER A 46 -13.82 -2.40 -0.79
C SER A 46 -13.33 -2.98 -2.12
N CYS A 47 -14.18 -3.02 -3.16
CA CYS A 47 -13.80 -3.45 -4.50
C CYS A 47 -12.81 -2.48 -5.15
N ILE A 48 -13.02 -1.17 -5.02
CA ILE A 48 -12.10 -0.16 -5.54
C ILE A 48 -10.74 -0.23 -4.83
N GLY A 49 -10.74 -0.35 -3.50
CA GLY A 49 -9.50 -0.53 -2.73
C GLY A 49 -8.76 -1.82 -3.12
N GLY A 50 -9.47 -2.94 -3.19
CA GLY A 50 -8.89 -4.24 -3.56
C GLY A 50 -8.31 -4.26 -4.98
N THR A 51 -9.01 -3.67 -5.95
CA THR A 51 -8.52 -3.56 -7.34
C THR A 51 -7.28 -2.68 -7.42
N PHE A 52 -7.24 -1.57 -6.69
CA PHE A 52 -6.05 -0.74 -6.60
C PHE A 52 -4.86 -1.49 -5.99
N VAL A 53 -5.06 -2.20 -4.87
CA VAL A 53 -4.00 -2.98 -4.21
C VAL A 53 -3.44 -4.04 -5.15
N ALA A 54 -4.31 -4.76 -5.87
CA ALA A 54 -3.90 -5.76 -6.85
C ALA A 54 -3.12 -5.14 -8.03
N TYR A 55 -3.58 -4.00 -8.54
CA TYR A 55 -2.89 -3.26 -9.59
C TYR A 55 -1.50 -2.79 -9.12
N TYR A 56 -1.42 -2.17 -7.95
CA TYR A 56 -0.18 -1.71 -7.34
C TYR A 56 0.82 -2.86 -7.17
N PHE A 57 0.36 -3.98 -6.61
CA PHE A 57 1.16 -5.19 -6.46
C PHE A 57 1.73 -5.67 -7.80
N CYS A 58 0.89 -5.72 -8.85
CA CYS A 58 1.29 -6.13 -10.18
C CYS A 58 2.38 -5.20 -10.76
N VAL A 59 2.16 -3.88 -10.70
CA VAL A 59 3.14 -2.89 -11.18
C VAL A 59 4.47 -3.03 -10.45
N CYS A 60 4.47 -3.12 -9.12
CA CYS A 60 5.70 -3.30 -8.35
C CYS A 60 6.43 -4.61 -8.68
N MET A 61 5.69 -5.71 -8.90
CA MET A 61 6.26 -6.99 -9.33
C MET A 61 6.85 -6.93 -10.74
N CYS A 62 6.19 -6.25 -11.67
CA CYS A 62 6.71 -6.01 -13.02
C CYS A 62 8.02 -5.21 -12.97
N ILE A 63 8.05 -4.09 -12.24
CA ILE A 63 9.26 -3.26 -12.11
C ILE A 63 10.39 -4.07 -11.46
N LYS A 64 10.12 -4.81 -10.37
CA LYS A 64 11.09 -5.69 -9.71
C LYS A 64 11.64 -6.75 -10.66
N SER A 65 10.79 -7.37 -11.49
CA SER A 65 11.21 -8.36 -12.48
C SER A 65 12.10 -7.73 -13.55
N CYS A 66 11.75 -6.55 -14.06
CA CYS A 66 12.56 -5.80 -15.02
C CYS A 66 13.94 -5.46 -14.44
N ILE A 67 14.01 -4.95 -13.21
CA ILE A 67 15.28 -4.61 -12.56
C ILE A 67 16.14 -5.87 -12.35
N THR A 68 15.56 -6.97 -11.88
CA THR A 68 16.28 -8.23 -11.67
C THR A 68 16.86 -8.76 -12.99
N LYS A 69 16.06 -8.77 -14.06
CA LYS A 69 16.52 -9.16 -15.40
C LYS A 69 17.63 -8.24 -15.91
N PHE A 70 17.53 -6.94 -15.66
CA PHE A 70 18.58 -5.99 -16.01
C PHE A 70 19.89 -6.31 -15.28
N VAL A 71 19.85 -6.55 -13.96
CA VAL A 71 21.05 -6.90 -13.19
C VAL A 71 21.73 -8.15 -13.74
N LEU A 72 20.95 -9.21 -14.03
CA LEU A 72 21.47 -10.45 -14.62
C LEU A 72 22.09 -10.22 -16.01
N LYS A 73 21.43 -9.44 -16.86
CA LYS A 73 21.91 -9.17 -18.23
C LYS A 73 23.12 -8.23 -18.24
N THR A 74 23.24 -7.37 -17.23
CA THR A 74 24.38 -6.45 -17.08
C THR A 74 25.69 -7.21 -16.93
N GLU A 75 25.70 -8.32 -16.19
CA GLU A 75 26.87 -9.18 -16.03
C GLU A 75 27.38 -9.73 -17.38
N ILE A 76 26.46 -10.10 -18.28
CA ILE A 76 26.77 -10.56 -19.64
C ILE A 76 27.22 -9.39 -20.54
N LEU A 77 26.58 -8.23 -20.43
CA LEU A 77 26.92 -7.05 -21.24
C LEU A 77 28.28 -6.45 -20.87
N ILE A 78 28.71 -6.58 -19.62
CA ILE A 78 30.06 -6.19 -19.18
C ILE A 78 31.14 -6.94 -19.97
N SER A 79 30.93 -8.22 -20.32
CA SER A 79 31.90 -8.99 -21.11
C SER A 79 32.02 -8.50 -22.55
N HIS A 80 30.99 -7.84 -23.07
CA HIS A 80 30.96 -7.27 -24.43
C HIS A 80 31.44 -5.81 -24.48
N GLY A 81 31.72 -5.18 -23.33
CA GLY A 81 32.23 -3.80 -23.27
C GLY A 81 31.20 -2.71 -23.59
N ASP A 82 29.92 -3.03 -23.76
CA ASP A 82 28.88 -2.08 -24.15
C ASP A 82 28.27 -1.36 -22.93
N TYR A 83 29.01 -0.39 -22.39
CA TYR A 83 28.59 0.39 -21.22
C TYR A 83 27.53 1.45 -21.53
N GLN A 84 27.38 1.88 -22.80
CA GLN A 84 26.38 2.87 -23.19
C GLN A 84 24.98 2.28 -23.12
N SER A 85 24.80 1.05 -23.63
CA SER A 85 23.53 0.33 -23.53
C SER A 85 23.13 0.06 -22.08
N ILE A 86 24.08 -0.32 -21.21
CA ILE A 86 23.82 -0.55 -19.78
C ILE A 86 23.30 0.73 -19.10
N LEU A 87 23.93 1.88 -19.36
CA LEU A 87 23.52 3.16 -18.79
C LEU A 87 22.16 3.61 -19.31
N SER A 88 21.89 3.44 -20.61
CA SER A 88 20.62 3.80 -21.23
C SER A 88 19.45 3.02 -20.64
N ILE A 89 19.60 1.69 -20.51
CA ILE A 89 18.54 0.83 -19.96
C ILE A 89 18.27 1.16 -18.49
N HIS A 90 19.31 1.43 -17.69
CA HIS A 90 19.11 1.85 -16.31
C HIS A 90 18.39 3.20 -16.18
N GLU A 91 18.68 4.14 -17.08
CA GLU A 91 18.01 5.44 -17.13
C GLU A 91 16.52 5.29 -17.44
N GLU A 92 16.17 4.45 -18.42
CA GLU A 92 14.79 4.11 -18.76
C GLU A 92 14.05 3.45 -17.57
N ILE A 93 14.65 2.45 -16.94
CA ILE A 93 14.09 1.81 -15.74
C ILE A 93 13.88 2.82 -14.60
N SER A 94 14.82 3.75 -14.41
CA SER A 94 14.72 4.79 -13.39
C SER A 94 13.58 5.78 -13.69
N GLN A 95 13.35 6.12 -14.96
CA GLN A 95 12.24 6.95 -15.39
C GLN A 95 10.89 6.26 -15.17
N ILE A 96 10.76 4.97 -15.52
CA ILE A 96 9.56 4.18 -15.27
C ILE A 96 9.24 4.13 -13.78
N MET A 97 10.26 3.91 -12.94
CA MET A 97 10.10 3.88 -11.49
C MET A 97 9.68 5.24 -10.92
N SER A 98 10.21 6.35 -11.47
CA SER A 98 9.81 7.70 -11.09
C SER A 98 8.36 8.00 -11.44
N LEU A 99 7.94 7.64 -12.66
CA LEU A 99 6.56 7.81 -13.11
C LEU A 99 5.61 6.98 -12.24
N ALA A 100 5.95 5.71 -11.99
CA ALA A 100 5.17 4.86 -11.10
C ALA A 100 5.04 5.45 -9.70
N ASN A 101 6.12 6.03 -9.15
CA ASN A 101 6.06 6.72 -7.86
C ASN A 101 5.12 7.94 -7.90
N GLU A 102 5.21 8.78 -8.93
CA GLU A 102 4.39 9.99 -9.06
C GLU A 102 2.90 9.69 -9.06
N PHE A 103 2.47 8.67 -9.82
CA PHE A 103 1.05 8.30 -9.92
C PHE A 103 0.55 7.46 -8.75
N LEU A 104 1.38 6.57 -8.19
CA LEU A 104 0.91 5.55 -7.24
C LEU A 104 1.19 5.88 -5.78
N SER A 105 2.13 6.80 -5.49
CA SER A 105 2.57 7.08 -4.12
C SER A 105 1.43 7.60 -3.22
N TYR A 106 0.59 8.49 -3.72
CA TYR A 106 -0.54 9.02 -2.97
C TYR A 106 -1.64 7.97 -2.73
N PRO A 107 -2.19 7.32 -3.78
CA PRO A 107 -3.18 6.26 -3.59
C PRO A 107 -2.69 5.11 -2.70
N ALA A 108 -1.40 4.74 -2.81
CA ALA A 108 -0.79 3.75 -1.92
C ALA A 108 -0.78 4.23 -0.46
N PHE A 109 -0.46 5.51 -0.21
CA PHE A 109 -0.48 6.08 1.13
C PHE A 109 -1.86 6.04 1.77
N ILE A 110 -2.89 6.45 1.04
CA ILE A 110 -4.28 6.39 1.54
C ILE A 110 -4.68 4.95 1.85
N ASN A 111 -4.37 3.99 0.97
CA ASN A 111 -4.71 2.59 1.23
C ASN A 111 -3.96 2.00 2.42
N VAL A 112 -2.69 2.37 2.63
CA VAL A 112 -1.94 1.99 3.85
C VAL A 112 -2.60 2.58 5.09
N LEU A 113 -2.96 3.87 5.08
CA LEU A 113 -3.65 4.52 6.19
C LEU A 113 -5.00 3.85 6.48
N CYS A 114 -5.81 3.60 5.46
CA CYS A 114 -7.08 2.90 5.58
C CYS A 114 -6.90 1.49 6.15
N SER A 115 -5.87 0.76 5.72
CA SER A 115 -5.56 -0.58 6.24
C SER A 115 -5.15 -0.54 7.72
N MET A 116 -4.33 0.44 8.13
CA MET A 116 -3.96 0.63 9.53
C MET A 116 -5.16 1.00 10.40
N CYS A 117 -6.00 1.93 9.93
CA CYS A 117 -7.25 2.28 10.61
C CYS A 117 -8.21 1.09 10.70
N GLY A 118 -8.32 0.29 9.64
CA GLY A 118 -9.13 -0.93 9.61
C GLY A 118 -8.67 -1.92 10.66
N LEU A 119 -7.37 -2.24 10.70
CA LEU A 119 -6.78 -3.12 11.71
C LEU A 119 -7.07 -2.67 13.14
N PHE A 120 -6.91 -1.37 13.41
CA PHE A 120 -7.19 -0.81 14.72
C PHE A 120 -8.66 -0.94 15.09
N VAL A 121 -9.56 -0.52 14.20
CA VAL A 121 -11.00 -0.51 14.49
C VAL A 121 -11.54 -1.93 14.64
N PHE A 122 -11.25 -2.84 13.71
CA PHE A 122 -11.71 -4.22 13.81
C PHE A 122 -11.06 -4.93 15.01
N GLY A 123 -9.79 -4.68 15.28
CA GLY A 123 -9.09 -5.24 16.46
C GLY A 123 -9.72 -4.78 17.77
N CYS A 124 -9.96 -3.48 17.94
CA CYS A 124 -10.68 -2.96 19.10
C CYS A 124 -12.09 -3.52 19.18
N SER A 125 -12.81 -3.61 18.05
CA SER A 125 -14.16 -4.16 18.05
C SER A 125 -14.20 -5.61 18.54
N VAL A 126 -13.26 -6.46 18.13
CA VAL A 126 -13.17 -7.86 18.61
C VAL A 126 -12.93 -7.93 20.13
N VAL A 127 -12.09 -7.04 20.67
CA VAL A 127 -11.75 -7.05 22.11
C VAL A 127 -12.89 -6.50 22.97
N PHE A 128 -13.56 -5.43 22.51
CA PHE A 128 -14.57 -4.72 23.32
C PHE A 128 -16.00 -5.19 23.08
N TYR A 129 -16.30 -5.78 21.92
CA TYR A 129 -17.63 -6.31 21.62
C TYR A 129 -17.61 -7.83 21.69
N SER A 130 -17.82 -8.35 22.91
CA SER A 130 -18.21 -9.74 23.10
C SER A 130 -19.69 -9.91 22.72
N THR A 131 -19.98 -9.98 21.42
CA THR A 131 -21.31 -10.34 20.95
C THR A 131 -21.42 -11.87 20.86
N ASP A 132 -22.47 -12.47 21.43
CA ASP A 132 -22.81 -13.90 21.26
C ASP A 132 -23.17 -14.26 19.80
N ASP A 133 -23.23 -13.27 18.90
CA ASP A 133 -23.46 -13.46 17.48
C ASP A 133 -22.17 -13.87 16.75
N HIS A 134 -22.10 -15.15 16.37
CA HIS A 134 -21.01 -15.73 15.59
C HIS A 134 -20.79 -15.06 14.23
N MET A 135 -21.82 -14.51 13.59
CA MET A 135 -21.70 -13.89 12.28
C MET A 135 -20.96 -12.55 12.37
N VAL A 136 -21.25 -11.76 13.39
CA VAL A 136 -20.58 -10.48 13.64
C VAL A 136 -19.09 -10.71 13.94
N TYR A 137 -18.78 -11.70 14.77
CA TYR A 137 -17.40 -12.07 15.09
C TYR A 137 -16.63 -12.50 13.83
N PHE A 138 -17.24 -13.34 12.98
CA PHE A 138 -16.65 -13.77 11.71
C PHE A 138 -16.36 -12.59 10.78
N MET A 139 -17.31 -11.65 10.64
CA MET A 139 -17.12 -10.43 9.83
C MET A 139 -15.97 -9.56 10.34
N MET A 140 -15.86 -9.38 11.66
CA MET A 140 -14.76 -8.60 12.25
C MET A 140 -13.40 -9.26 11.99
N PHE A 141 -13.30 -10.57 12.17
CA PHE A 141 -12.08 -11.32 11.91
C PHE A 141 -11.67 -11.28 10.43
N GLN A 142 -12.65 -11.41 9.53
CA GLN A 142 -12.43 -11.19 8.10
C GLN A 142 -11.91 -9.78 7.81
N GLY A 143 -12.45 -8.75 8.45
CA GLY A 143 -11.99 -7.36 8.33
C GLY A 143 -10.53 -7.17 8.75
N ILE A 144 -10.10 -7.85 9.83
CA ILE A 144 -8.70 -7.87 10.29
C ILE A 144 -7.81 -8.51 9.21
N ILE A 145 -8.18 -9.70 8.73
CA ILE A 145 -7.41 -10.41 7.69
C ILE A 145 -7.30 -9.55 6.43
N GLN A 146 -8.40 -8.99 5.96
CA GLN A 146 -8.43 -8.18 4.75
C GLN A 146 -7.54 -6.95 4.85
N SER A 147 -7.62 -6.23 5.98
CA SER A 147 -6.80 -5.04 6.24
C SER A 147 -5.32 -5.41 6.35
N PHE A 148 -5.02 -6.53 7.00
CA PHE A 148 -3.66 -7.04 7.13
C PHE A 148 -3.05 -7.43 5.78
N MET A 149 -3.78 -8.22 4.98
CA MET A 149 -3.35 -8.66 3.66
C MET A 149 -3.14 -7.47 2.71
N SER A 150 -4.03 -6.48 2.76
CA SER A 150 -3.88 -5.24 1.97
C SER A 150 -2.60 -4.48 2.32
N LEU A 151 -2.29 -4.36 3.63
CA LEU A 151 -1.06 -3.73 4.10
C LEU A 151 0.19 -4.46 3.58
N LEU A 152 0.22 -5.80 3.66
CA LEU A 152 1.33 -6.62 3.16
C LEU A 152 1.49 -6.50 1.64
N LEU A 153 0.39 -6.58 0.89
CA LEU A 153 0.39 -6.50 -0.57
C LEU A 153 0.83 -5.14 -1.10
N LEU A 154 0.72 -4.07 -0.31
CA LEU A 154 1.27 -2.75 -0.66
C LEU A 154 2.75 -2.65 -0.30
N ILE A 155 3.14 -3.02 0.92
CA ILE A 155 4.49 -2.74 1.42
C ILE A 155 5.54 -3.71 0.86
N ILE A 156 5.26 -5.02 0.84
CA ILE A 156 6.23 -6.05 0.43
C ILE A 156 6.75 -5.85 -1.00
N PRO A 157 5.90 -5.73 -2.04
CA PRO A 157 6.41 -5.64 -3.41
C PRO A 157 7.14 -4.31 -3.66
N ALA A 158 6.70 -3.22 -3.04
CA ALA A 158 7.37 -1.92 -3.14
C ALA A 158 8.74 -1.92 -2.44
N ALA A 159 8.85 -2.51 -1.24
CA ALA A 159 10.14 -2.71 -0.57
C ALA A 159 11.06 -3.61 -1.42
N GLY A 160 10.54 -4.69 -2.01
CA GLY A 160 11.28 -5.55 -2.92
C GLY A 160 11.79 -4.84 -4.18
N CYS A 161 10.97 -3.95 -4.75
CA CYS A 161 11.36 -3.11 -5.88
C CYS A 161 12.46 -2.11 -5.49
N ASN A 162 12.35 -1.47 -4.32
CA ASN A 162 13.38 -0.58 -3.79
C ASN A 162 14.71 -1.31 -3.56
N LYS A 163 14.69 -2.51 -2.96
CA LYS A 163 15.88 -3.35 -2.80
C LYS A 163 16.52 -3.72 -4.14
N ALA A 164 15.71 -4.13 -5.13
CA ALA A 164 16.21 -4.43 -6.47
C ALA A 164 16.85 -3.19 -7.13
N SER A 165 16.23 -2.02 -7.00
CA SER A 165 16.78 -0.74 -7.50
C SER A 165 18.13 -0.43 -6.86
N ILE A 166 18.29 -0.65 -5.54
CA ILE A 166 19.56 -0.46 -4.84
C ILE A 166 20.64 -1.38 -5.41
N LEU A 167 20.33 -2.66 -5.65
CA LEU A 167 21.26 -3.61 -6.25
C LEU A 167 21.70 -3.18 -7.65
N ALA A 168 20.76 -2.79 -8.52
CA ALA A 168 21.09 -2.29 -9.86
C ALA A 168 22.02 -1.08 -9.82
N LYS A 169 21.81 -0.16 -8.87
CA LYS A 169 22.68 1.00 -8.66
C LYS A 169 24.07 0.60 -8.19
N GLN A 170 24.19 -0.39 -7.30
CA GLN A 170 25.48 -0.92 -6.86
C GLN A 170 26.25 -1.56 -8.02
N THR A 171 25.56 -2.30 -8.89
CA THR A 171 26.15 -2.87 -10.12
C THR A 171 26.69 -1.77 -11.04
N ILE A 172 25.96 -0.68 -11.23
CA ILE A 172 26.44 0.45 -12.07
C ILE A 172 27.58 1.21 -11.42
N LYS A 173 27.57 1.38 -10.09
CA LYS A 173 28.68 2.00 -9.37
C LYS A 173 29.97 1.18 -9.44
N SER A 174 29.88 -0.14 -9.58
CA SER A 174 31.06 -1.01 -9.73
C SER A 174 31.58 -1.07 -11.16
N LEU A 175 30.77 -0.72 -12.17
CA LEU A 175 31.12 -0.71 -13.60
C LEU A 175 32.48 -0.06 -13.94
N PRO A 176 32.90 1.08 -13.33
CA PRO A 176 34.22 1.69 -13.58
C PRO A 176 35.41 0.86 -13.11
N GLY A 177 35.19 -0.11 -12.21
CA GLY A 177 36.18 -1.08 -11.78
C GLY A 177 36.34 -2.23 -12.79
N TRP A 178 35.24 -2.64 -13.42
CA TRP A 178 35.22 -3.70 -14.44
C TRP A 178 35.73 -3.22 -15.82
N LEU A 179 35.56 -1.93 -16.14
CA LEU A 179 35.95 -1.33 -17.42
C LEU A 179 37.01 -0.23 -17.23
N PRO A 180 38.28 -0.59 -16.93
CA PRO A 180 39.33 0.37 -16.64
C PRO A 180 39.62 1.32 -17.82
N GLN A 181 39.43 0.86 -19.06
CA GLN A 181 39.61 1.65 -20.28
C GLN A 181 38.69 2.88 -20.37
N HIS A 182 37.49 2.81 -19.79
CA HIS A 182 36.49 3.88 -19.82
C HIS A 182 36.26 4.55 -18.45
N ARG A 183 37.10 4.24 -17.45
CA ARG A 183 36.90 4.62 -16.04
C ARG A 183 36.62 6.12 -15.82
N LYS A 184 37.35 7.02 -16.49
CA LYS A 184 37.17 8.47 -16.34
C LYS A 184 35.81 8.94 -16.87
N VAL A 185 35.46 8.50 -18.08
CA VAL A 185 34.18 8.82 -18.74
C VAL A 185 33.01 8.26 -17.92
N LEU A 186 33.13 7.01 -17.48
CA LEU A 186 32.10 6.31 -16.72
C LEU A 186 31.87 6.94 -15.35
N LYS A 187 32.94 7.34 -14.63
CA LYS A 187 32.81 8.09 -13.37
C LYS A 187 32.12 9.43 -13.57
N MET A 188 32.40 10.16 -14.66
CA MET A 188 31.70 11.42 -14.97
C MET A 188 30.22 11.19 -15.28
N LEU A 189 29.90 10.22 -16.16
CA LEU A 189 28.53 9.91 -16.55
C LEU A 189 27.69 9.43 -15.37
N ILE A 190 28.25 8.54 -14.54
CA ILE A 190 27.62 8.11 -13.29
C ILE A 190 27.40 9.34 -12.39
N ARG A 191 28.39 10.20 -12.18
CA ARG A 191 28.20 11.37 -11.31
C ARG A 191 27.13 12.34 -11.83
N GLN A 192 27.03 12.53 -13.15
CA GLN A 192 26.06 13.44 -13.75
C GLN A 192 24.63 12.88 -13.78
N ARG A 193 24.47 11.60 -14.13
CA ARG A 193 23.14 10.99 -14.32
C ARG A 193 22.60 10.29 -13.08
N HIS A 194 23.48 9.82 -12.20
CA HIS A 194 23.11 8.92 -11.10
C HIS A 194 22.69 9.65 -9.80
N ASN A 195 22.71 10.99 -9.77
CA ASN A 195 22.22 11.78 -8.64
C ASN A 195 20.69 11.81 -8.50
N LYS A 196 19.94 11.39 -9.52
CA LYS A 196 18.47 11.34 -9.50
C LYS A 196 17.99 9.92 -9.24
N ALA A 197 18.12 9.46 -8.01
CA ALA A 197 17.53 8.19 -7.58
C ALA A 197 16.08 8.43 -7.14
N PHE A 198 15.12 7.78 -7.79
CA PHE A 198 13.69 7.84 -7.41
C PHE A 198 13.28 6.53 -6.74
N PRO A 199 13.44 6.39 -5.41
CA PRO A 199 12.83 5.28 -4.70
C PRO A 199 11.31 5.34 -4.80
N LEU A 200 10.64 4.19 -4.70
CA LEU A 200 9.21 4.16 -4.44
C LEU A 200 8.98 4.63 -3.01
N THR A 201 8.12 5.61 -2.87
CA THR A 201 7.80 6.29 -1.61
C THR A 201 6.30 6.27 -1.38
N LEU A 202 5.91 6.38 -0.11
CA LEU A 202 4.57 6.73 0.32
C LEU A 202 4.50 8.25 0.41
N TRP A 203 3.78 8.88 -0.53
CA TRP A 203 3.65 10.34 -0.68
C TRP A 203 4.99 11.12 -0.62
N ASN A 204 6.14 10.60 -1.05
CA ASN A 204 7.45 11.26 -0.82
C ASN A 204 7.81 11.52 0.67
N ILE A 205 7.00 11.08 1.63
CA ILE A 205 7.25 11.25 3.08
C ILE A 205 8.09 10.08 3.60
N TYR A 206 7.77 8.86 3.15
CA TYR A 206 8.46 7.65 3.58
C TYR A 206 8.96 6.83 2.39
N VAL A 207 10.26 6.50 2.40
CA VAL A 207 10.81 5.47 1.51
C VAL A 207 10.27 4.12 1.95
N ILE A 208 9.66 3.39 1.01
CA ILE A 208 9.04 2.11 1.35
C ILE A 208 10.13 1.07 1.64
N ASP A 209 10.21 0.65 2.90
CA ASP A 209 11.12 -0.38 3.39
C ASP A 209 10.41 -1.29 4.41
N GLU A 210 11.01 -2.43 4.72
CA GLU A 210 10.45 -3.44 5.65
C GLU A 210 10.22 -2.87 7.06
N SER A 211 10.94 -1.80 7.42
CA SER A 211 10.80 -1.09 8.69
C SER A 211 9.43 -0.42 8.88
N ILE A 212 8.72 -0.07 7.80
CA ILE A 212 7.38 0.53 7.88
C ILE A 212 6.39 -0.46 8.47
N LEU A 213 6.49 -1.75 8.12
CA LEU A 213 5.63 -2.79 8.71
C LEU A 213 5.86 -2.87 10.22
N ILE A 214 7.12 -2.88 10.66
CA ILE A 214 7.48 -2.97 12.07
C ILE A 214 6.96 -1.75 12.84
N SER A 215 7.09 -0.54 12.27
CA SER A 215 6.57 0.68 12.87
C SER A 215 5.03 0.70 12.94
N ALA A 216 4.35 0.24 11.89
CA ALA A 216 2.90 0.11 11.87
C ALA A 216 2.39 -0.88 12.93
N PHE A 217 3.07 -2.01 13.12
CA PHE A 217 2.76 -2.96 14.19
C PHE A 217 3.04 -2.38 15.58
N GLY A 218 4.17 -1.73 15.77
CA GLY A 218 4.54 -1.12 17.05
C GLY A 218 3.55 -0.03 17.47
N THR A 219 3.09 0.80 16.53
CA THR A 219 2.05 1.81 16.79
C THR A 219 0.71 1.16 17.12
N LEU A 220 0.29 0.15 16.36
CA LEU A 220 -0.95 -0.58 16.64
C LEU A 220 -0.96 -1.21 18.04
N LEU A 221 0.14 -1.86 18.44
CA LEU A 221 0.29 -2.44 19.78
C LEU A 221 0.31 -1.37 20.87
N THR A 222 1.02 -0.26 20.67
CA THR A 222 1.11 0.83 21.64
C THR A 222 -0.25 1.47 21.89
N TYR A 223 -0.97 1.79 20.82
CA TYR A 223 -2.33 2.35 20.93
C TYR A 223 -3.32 1.34 21.48
N GLY A 224 -3.22 0.06 21.09
CA GLY A 224 -4.03 -1.01 21.67
C GLY A 224 -3.85 -1.15 23.18
N PHE A 225 -2.60 -1.09 23.65
CA PHE A 225 -2.28 -1.13 25.09
C PHE A 225 -2.79 0.12 25.83
N LEU A 226 -2.62 1.31 25.27
CA LEU A 226 -3.15 2.55 25.85
C LEU A 226 -4.66 2.48 26.03
N VAL A 227 -5.40 2.08 24.99
CA VAL A 227 -6.86 1.97 25.06
C VAL A 227 -7.30 0.87 26.03
N GLY A 228 -6.58 -0.25 26.09
CA GLY A 228 -6.86 -1.34 27.02
C GLY A 228 -6.62 -1.01 28.49
N ASN A 229 -5.79 -0.02 28.83
CA ASN A 229 -5.51 0.38 30.22
C ASN A 229 -6.33 1.60 30.69
N ILE A 230 -6.99 2.33 29.80
CA ILE A 230 -7.83 3.49 30.15
C ILE A 230 -9.23 3.04 30.63
N GLN A 231 -9.45 1.74 30.80
CA GLN A 231 -10.70 1.10 31.17
C GLN A 231 -10.53 0.28 32.43
#